data_AF-D9TLA8-F1
#
_entry.id   AF-D9TLA8-F1
#
_cell.length_a   1.000
_cell.length_b   1.000
_cell.length_c   1.000
_cell.angle_alpha   90.00
_cell.angle_beta   90.00
_cell.angle_gamma   90.00
#
_symmetry.space_group_name_H-M   'P 1'
#
loop_
_entity.id
_entity.type
_entity.pdbx_description
1 polymer ?
#
loop_
_entity_poly.entity_id
_entity_poly.type
_entity_poly.pdbx_seq_one_letter_code
_entity_poly.pdbx_strand_id
1 'polypeptide(L)'
;MIKNLKTSRGKQLLSSILLVGVVYLLSPISVSFDKLSANRLLTWLFALQLFIFFGVAITISFVLRVLRVKYSQKVCSFIFSLCLNDMLILTMLFTAAHIVFMLTIVNTIGTSYKWVVKGINFDIMLSVADLIIVIVYFWILYQNSYPANFLNALLKALKRAVQESNKEEINEKLLILKQFLQNYPYRFNQNLLEPILLSNETIKVLSEIKNENSYLREIVDILISLYFHLLNSHELKSAYKLFEIILEYGNINQLKRKIRFLTYEGIEKRKIFYLIKCFEGGRRENSFYPKLKVFKKYLITIGFCRPNKEWFKKVMYKHSPQKEN
;
A
#
# COMPACT_ATOMS: atom_id res chain seq x y z
N MET A 1 22.66 -2.19 -5.66
CA MET A 1 21.37 -1.62 -5.19
C MET A 1 20.97 -0.30 -5.88
N ILE A 2 21.85 0.68 -6.10
CA ILE A 2 21.50 1.91 -6.86
C ILE A 2 21.08 1.64 -8.32
N LYS A 3 21.54 0.54 -8.93
CA LYS A 3 21.24 0.21 -10.34
C LYS A 3 19.78 -0.18 -10.61
N ASN A 4 19.06 -0.84 -9.70
CA ASN A 4 17.70 -1.33 -9.98
C ASN A 4 16.59 -0.29 -9.72
N LEU A 5 16.76 0.56 -8.72
CA LEU A 5 15.90 1.75 -8.52
C LEU A 5 16.14 2.81 -9.62
N LYS A 6 17.39 2.95 -10.10
CA LYS A 6 17.69 3.78 -11.27
C LYS A 6 17.09 3.21 -12.55
N THR A 7 17.00 1.89 -12.73
CA THR A 7 16.40 1.32 -13.94
C THR A 7 14.88 1.40 -13.95
N SER A 8 14.18 1.32 -12.81
CA SER A 8 12.72 1.51 -12.81
C SER A 8 12.32 2.97 -13.03
N ARG A 9 12.96 3.91 -12.31
CA ARG A 9 12.79 5.36 -12.55
C ARG A 9 13.25 5.75 -13.95
N GLY A 10 14.38 5.23 -14.41
CA GLY A 10 14.89 5.46 -15.77
C GLY A 10 13.94 4.97 -16.86
N LYS A 11 13.30 3.81 -16.67
CA LYS A 11 12.27 3.29 -17.58
C LYS A 11 11.00 4.14 -17.60
N GLN A 12 10.56 4.65 -16.44
CA GLN A 12 9.43 5.57 -16.34
C GLN A 12 9.74 6.92 -17.01
N LEU A 13 10.96 7.44 -16.81
CA LEU A 13 11.44 8.66 -17.44
C LEU A 13 11.53 8.49 -18.96
N LEU A 14 12.04 7.34 -19.45
CA LEU A 14 12.05 7.01 -20.88
C LEU A 14 10.64 6.90 -21.46
N SER A 15 9.71 6.27 -20.73
CA SER A 15 8.30 6.18 -21.13
C SER A 15 7.64 7.57 -21.21
N SER A 16 8.02 8.50 -20.34
CA SER A 16 7.54 9.89 -20.36
C SER A 16 8.01 10.59 -21.62
N ILE A 17 9.32 10.48 -21.92
CA ILE A 17 9.94 11.10 -23.10
C ILE A 17 9.34 10.53 -24.39
N LEU A 18 9.14 9.21 -24.45
CA LEU A 18 8.50 8.55 -25.60
C LEU A 18 7.06 9.01 -25.80
N LEU A 19 6.30 9.13 -24.72
CA LEU A 19 4.91 9.59 -24.78
C LEU A 19 4.84 11.04 -25.30
N VAL A 20 5.72 11.91 -24.81
CA VAL A 20 5.86 13.29 -25.30
C VAL A 20 6.20 13.33 -26.79
N GLY A 21 7.13 12.48 -27.25
CA GLY A 21 7.50 12.37 -28.67
C GLY A 21 6.34 11.90 -29.57
N VAL A 22 5.56 10.93 -29.11
CA VAL A 22 4.38 10.43 -29.84
C VAL A 22 3.30 11.51 -29.93
N VAL A 23 3.02 12.23 -28.84
CA VAL A 23 2.05 13.34 -28.84
C VAL A 23 2.49 14.46 -29.79
N TYR A 24 3.79 14.74 -29.87
CA TYR A 24 4.33 15.73 -30.82
C TYR A 24 4.11 15.33 -32.27
N LEU A 25 4.35 14.06 -32.60
CA LEU A 25 4.14 13.51 -33.95
C LEU A 25 2.68 13.57 -34.37
N LEU A 26 1.75 13.28 -33.44
CA LEU A 26 0.31 13.28 -33.67
C LEU A 26 -0.32 14.67 -33.66
N SER A 27 0.41 15.72 -33.25
CA SER A 27 -0.15 17.07 -33.18
C SER A 27 -0.56 17.60 -34.56
N PRO A 28 -1.82 18.04 -34.73
CA PRO A 28 -2.33 18.51 -36.01
C PRO A 28 -1.75 19.90 -36.35
N ILE A 29 -1.71 20.22 -37.65
CA ILE A 29 -1.26 21.54 -38.17
C ILE A 29 -2.49 22.46 -38.44
N SER A 30 -3.67 22.08 -37.96
CA SER A 30 -4.95 22.52 -38.54
C SER A 30 -5.43 23.93 -38.17
N VAL A 31 -4.91 24.56 -37.12
CA VAL A 31 -5.36 25.90 -36.69
C VAL A 31 -4.23 26.91 -36.88
N SER A 32 -4.40 27.86 -37.81
CA SER A 32 -3.48 28.98 -37.98
C SER A 32 -3.84 30.11 -37.02
N PHE A 33 -2.82 30.77 -36.47
CA PHE A 33 -2.97 31.89 -35.55
C PHE A 33 -2.22 33.11 -36.07
N ASP A 34 -2.83 34.28 -36.02
CA ASP A 34 -2.10 35.53 -36.09
C ASP A 34 -1.27 35.74 -34.81
N LYS A 35 -0.26 36.59 -34.87
CA LYS A 35 0.71 36.79 -33.77
C LYS A 35 0.02 37.16 -32.45
N LEU A 36 -1.00 38.02 -32.50
CA LEU A 36 -1.72 38.47 -31.30
C LEU A 36 -2.51 37.33 -30.66
N SER A 37 -3.25 36.56 -31.46
CA SER A 37 -4.02 35.41 -30.95
C SER A 37 -3.13 34.29 -30.43
N ALA A 38 -2.00 34.01 -31.08
CA ALA A 38 -1.02 33.02 -30.62
C ALA A 38 -0.42 33.42 -29.26
N ASN A 39 0.01 34.68 -29.12
CA ASN A 39 0.53 35.19 -27.85
C ASN A 39 -0.51 35.11 -26.73
N ARG A 40 -1.75 35.51 -27.02
CA ARG A 40 -2.84 35.44 -26.06
C ARG A 40 -3.07 34.00 -25.63
N LEU A 41 -3.23 33.08 -26.57
CA LEU A 41 -3.45 31.65 -26.29
C LEU A 41 -2.32 31.05 -25.44
N LEU A 42 -1.06 31.21 -25.83
CA LEU A 42 0.08 30.66 -25.09
C LEU A 42 0.18 31.25 -23.68
N THR A 43 -0.13 32.54 -23.51
CA THR A 43 -0.18 33.17 -22.18
C THR A 43 -1.28 32.56 -21.31
N TRP A 44 -2.45 32.29 -21.88
CA TRP A 44 -3.55 31.61 -21.18
C TRP A 44 -3.20 30.17 -20.83
N LEU A 45 -2.55 29.42 -21.72
CA LEU A 45 -2.08 28.06 -21.45
C LEU A 45 -1.02 28.05 -20.34
N PHE A 46 -0.09 29.01 -20.34
CA PHE A 46 0.90 29.15 -19.28
C PHE A 46 0.24 29.44 -17.92
N ALA A 47 -0.72 30.37 -17.89
CA ALA A 47 -1.47 30.69 -16.68
C ALA A 47 -2.27 29.47 -16.16
N LEU A 48 -2.90 28.72 -17.07
CA LEU A 48 -3.59 27.47 -16.74
C LEU A 48 -2.62 26.45 -16.11
N GLN A 49 -1.43 26.30 -16.68
CA GLN A 49 -0.44 25.35 -16.18
C GLN A 49 0.06 25.71 -14.78
N LEU A 50 0.31 27.00 -14.52
CA LEU A 50 0.63 27.48 -13.17
C LEU A 50 -0.51 27.21 -12.19
N PHE A 51 -1.76 27.50 -12.59
CA PHE A 51 -2.93 27.24 -11.76
C PHE A 51 -3.05 25.76 -11.39
N ILE A 52 -2.90 24.86 -12.37
CA ILE A 52 -2.93 23.42 -12.14
C ILE A 52 -1.80 23.01 -11.18
N PHE A 53 -0.57 23.47 -11.42
CA PHE A 53 0.58 23.12 -10.59
C PHE A 53 0.37 23.51 -9.12
N PHE A 54 0.00 24.76 -8.86
CA PHE A 54 -0.26 25.23 -7.49
C PHE A 54 -1.47 24.53 -6.88
N GLY A 55 -2.56 24.35 -7.63
CA GLY A 55 -3.74 23.63 -7.17
C GLY A 55 -3.43 22.19 -6.75
N VAL A 56 -2.64 21.48 -7.55
CA VAL A 56 -2.18 20.12 -7.27
C VAL A 56 -1.28 20.09 -6.04
N ALA A 57 -0.30 20.99 -5.94
CA ALA A 57 0.60 21.06 -4.79
C ALA A 57 -0.14 21.34 -3.48
N ILE A 58 -1.10 22.27 -3.48
CA ILE A 58 -1.96 22.58 -2.33
C ILE A 58 -2.82 21.37 -1.96
N THR A 59 -3.44 20.72 -2.95
CA THR A 59 -4.30 19.55 -2.73
C THR A 59 -3.50 18.38 -2.15
N ILE A 60 -2.31 18.09 -2.69
CA ILE A 60 -1.41 17.05 -2.15
C ILE A 60 -1.03 17.38 -0.70
N SER A 61 -0.69 18.64 -0.40
CA SER A 61 -0.38 19.09 0.96
C SER A 61 -1.55 18.88 1.92
N PHE A 62 -2.77 19.21 1.48
CA PHE A 62 -3.99 18.99 2.26
C PHE A 62 -4.27 17.50 2.49
N VAL A 63 -4.21 16.68 1.43
CA VAL A 63 -4.40 15.22 1.53
C VAL A 63 -3.37 14.60 2.47
N LEU A 64 -2.11 15.04 2.41
CA LEU A 64 -1.06 14.58 3.30
C LEU A 64 -1.36 14.92 4.76
N ARG A 65 -1.90 16.12 5.06
CA ARG A 65 -2.35 16.47 6.41
C ARG A 65 -3.48 15.56 6.88
N VAL A 66 -4.48 15.31 6.02
CA VAL A 66 -5.62 14.41 6.35
C VAL A 66 -5.14 12.98 6.57
N LEU A 67 -4.24 12.47 5.73
CA LEU A 67 -3.67 11.13 5.89
C LEU A 67 -2.84 11.02 7.18
N ARG A 68 -2.09 12.06 7.57
CA ARG A 68 -1.34 12.09 8.83
C ARG A 68 -2.21 12.03 10.09
N VAL A 69 -3.50 12.39 10.00
CA VAL A 69 -4.45 12.16 11.10
C VAL A 69 -4.76 10.67 11.25
N LYS A 70 -4.75 9.91 10.15
CA LYS A 70 -5.11 8.49 10.12
C LYS A 70 -3.91 7.54 10.21
N TYR A 71 -2.75 7.97 9.72
CA TYR A 71 -1.59 7.11 9.49
C TYR A 71 -0.30 7.78 9.95
N SER A 72 0.72 6.96 10.26
CA SER A 72 2.06 7.47 10.56
C SER A 72 2.70 8.13 9.33
N GLN A 73 3.69 8.99 9.57
CA GLN A 73 4.45 9.62 8.50
C GLN A 73 5.10 8.61 7.54
N LYS A 74 5.56 7.44 8.02
CA LYS A 74 6.16 6.42 7.14
C LYS A 74 5.13 5.73 6.26
N VAL A 75 3.93 5.49 6.78
CA VAL A 75 2.81 4.93 6.00
C VAL A 75 2.41 5.93 4.90
N CYS A 76 2.26 7.21 5.26
CA CYS A 76 2.00 8.27 4.28
C CYS A 76 3.09 8.33 3.20
N SER A 77 4.38 8.33 3.59
CA SER A 77 5.49 8.33 2.64
C SER A 77 5.45 7.13 1.69
N PHE A 78 5.06 5.94 2.18
CA PHE A 78 4.91 4.77 1.32
C PHE A 78 3.74 4.91 0.35
N ILE A 79 2.58 5.41 0.79
CA ILE A 79 1.43 5.71 -0.09
C ILE A 79 1.85 6.66 -1.21
N PHE A 80 2.56 7.74 -0.88
CA PHE A 80 3.08 8.67 -1.88
C PHE A 80 4.12 8.03 -2.79
N SER A 81 4.95 7.11 -2.30
CA SER A 81 5.92 6.37 -3.15
C SER A 81 5.26 5.45 -4.17
N LEU A 82 4.02 5.02 -3.92
CA LEU A 82 3.21 4.25 -4.86
C LEU A 82 2.56 5.15 -5.93
N CYS A 83 2.58 6.47 -5.74
CA CYS A 83 2.02 7.44 -6.66
C CYS A 83 3.09 7.92 -7.64
N LEU A 84 2.68 8.27 -8.86
CA LEU A 84 3.56 8.72 -9.94
C LEU A 84 4.01 10.19 -9.76
N ASN A 85 4.49 10.57 -8.56
CA ASN A 85 4.85 11.96 -8.23
C ASN A 85 5.91 12.52 -9.19
N ASP A 86 6.94 11.71 -9.49
CA ASP A 86 8.04 12.11 -10.37
C ASP A 86 7.54 12.40 -11.78
N MET A 87 6.60 11.58 -12.28
CA MET A 87 5.97 11.77 -13.59
C MET A 87 5.15 13.06 -13.61
N LEU A 88 4.31 13.28 -12.60
CA LEU A 88 3.44 14.45 -12.49
C LEU A 88 4.26 15.75 -12.52
N ILE A 89 5.35 15.81 -11.75
CA ILE A 89 6.22 16.98 -11.70
C ILE A 89 6.93 17.17 -13.04
N LEU A 90 7.45 16.08 -13.64
CA LEU A 90 8.23 16.16 -14.86
C LEU A 90 7.40 16.57 -16.07
N THR A 91 6.19 16.04 -16.23
CA THR A 91 5.31 16.43 -17.34
C THR A 91 4.86 17.88 -17.18
N MET A 92 4.50 18.30 -15.97
CA MET A 92 4.10 19.69 -15.74
C MET A 92 5.19 20.71 -16.02
N LEU A 93 6.43 20.42 -15.57
CA LEU A 93 7.59 21.27 -15.82
C LEU A 93 7.93 21.31 -17.31
N PHE A 94 7.84 20.17 -18.01
CA PHE A 94 8.10 20.10 -19.44
C PHE A 94 7.10 20.95 -20.23
N THR A 95 5.80 20.81 -19.95
CA THR A 95 4.74 21.60 -20.60
C THR A 95 4.93 23.10 -20.35
N ALA A 96 5.23 23.51 -19.11
CA ALA A 96 5.48 24.91 -18.79
C ALA A 96 6.71 25.46 -19.54
N ALA A 97 7.81 24.69 -19.61
CA ALA A 97 9.01 25.08 -20.33
C ALA A 97 8.77 25.21 -21.84
N HIS A 98 8.02 24.27 -22.44
CA HIS A 98 7.72 24.29 -23.87
C HIS A 98 6.82 25.49 -24.23
N ILE A 99 5.80 25.79 -23.42
CA ILE A 99 4.95 26.98 -23.61
C ILE A 99 5.79 28.26 -23.57
N VAL A 100 6.69 28.41 -22.59
CA VAL A 100 7.58 29.59 -22.49
C VAL A 100 8.50 29.71 -23.71
N PHE A 101 9.03 28.58 -24.19
CA PHE A 101 9.84 28.54 -25.40
C PHE A 101 9.05 28.99 -26.63
N MET A 102 7.84 28.47 -26.82
CA MET A 102 6.95 28.86 -27.92
C MET A 102 6.54 30.33 -27.84
N LEU A 103 6.27 30.85 -26.64
CA LEU A 103 5.93 32.25 -26.39
C LEU A 103 7.10 33.18 -26.75
N THR A 104 8.34 32.74 -26.52
CA THR A 104 9.55 33.46 -26.94
C THR A 104 9.72 33.47 -28.46
N ILE A 105 9.46 32.33 -29.12
CA ILE A 105 9.54 32.20 -30.59
C ILE A 105 8.47 33.03 -31.30
N VAL A 106 7.22 32.99 -30.83
CA VAL A 106 6.13 33.76 -31.45
C VAL A 106 6.41 35.27 -31.35
N ASN A 107 7.03 35.72 -30.25
CA ASN A 107 7.38 37.11 -30.07
C ASN A 107 8.56 37.58 -30.94
N THR A 108 9.55 36.72 -31.17
CA THR A 108 10.77 37.03 -31.93
C THR A 108 10.64 36.79 -33.44
N ILE A 109 10.11 35.64 -33.84
CA ILE A 109 10.09 35.15 -35.24
C ILE A 109 8.68 35.26 -35.85
N GLY A 110 7.62 35.22 -35.03
CA GLY A 110 6.23 35.25 -35.50
C GLY A 110 5.66 33.87 -35.87
N THR A 111 4.38 33.83 -36.30
CA THR A 111 3.61 32.59 -36.52
C THR A 111 3.58 32.10 -37.98
N SER A 112 4.33 32.75 -38.87
CA SER A 112 4.32 32.46 -40.32
C SER A 112 4.86 31.07 -40.68
N TYR A 113 5.65 30.46 -39.79
CA TYR A 113 6.25 29.16 -40.03
C TYR A 113 5.35 28.00 -39.56
N LYS A 114 5.16 26.99 -40.41
CA LYS A 114 4.33 25.80 -40.12
C LYS A 114 4.73 25.07 -38.84
N TRP A 115 6.02 25.03 -38.51
CA TRP A 115 6.51 24.37 -37.30
C TRP A 115 6.12 25.14 -36.02
N VAL A 116 5.96 26.47 -36.09
CA VAL A 116 5.51 27.29 -34.96
C VAL A 116 4.05 26.98 -34.65
N VAL A 117 3.21 26.94 -35.69
CA VAL A 117 1.80 26.54 -35.56
C VAL A 117 1.67 25.13 -34.98
N LYS A 118 2.51 24.19 -35.44
CA LYS A 118 2.56 22.83 -34.89
C LYS A 118 2.95 22.82 -33.40
N GLY A 119 3.93 23.63 -33.00
CA GLY A 119 4.35 23.77 -31.59
C GLY A 119 3.22 24.29 -30.68
N ILE A 120 2.44 25.27 -31.14
CA ILE A 120 1.28 25.78 -30.39
C ILE A 120 0.20 24.69 -30.23
N ASN A 121 -0.09 23.94 -31.28
CA ASN A 121 -1.06 22.83 -31.21
C ASN A 121 -0.58 21.70 -30.29
N PHE A 122 0.74 21.46 -30.26
CA PHE A 122 1.35 20.54 -29.31
C PHE A 122 1.20 21.01 -27.86
N ASP A 123 1.36 22.30 -27.58
CA ASP A 123 1.14 22.87 -26.23
C ASP A 123 -0.32 22.69 -25.76
N ILE A 124 -1.29 22.87 -26.66
CA ILE A 124 -2.70 22.58 -26.37
C ILE A 124 -2.87 21.10 -25.98
N MET A 125 -2.35 20.18 -26.80
CA MET A 125 -2.48 18.75 -26.56
C MET A 125 -1.79 18.31 -25.26
N LEU A 126 -0.59 18.84 -24.97
CA LEU A 126 0.11 18.57 -23.72
C LEU A 126 -0.66 19.08 -22.50
N SER A 127 -1.25 20.27 -22.59
CA SER A 127 -2.05 20.84 -21.50
C SER A 127 -3.27 19.95 -21.18
N VAL A 128 -3.91 19.39 -22.21
CA VAL A 128 -5.00 18.40 -22.03
C VAL A 128 -4.47 17.10 -21.42
N ALA A 129 -3.32 16.61 -21.89
CA ALA A 129 -2.70 15.40 -21.36
C ALA A 129 -2.32 15.56 -19.88
N ASP A 130 -1.77 16.70 -19.47
CA ASP A 130 -1.43 17.00 -18.08
C ASP A 130 -2.68 16.97 -17.18
N LEU A 131 -3.81 17.50 -17.66
CA LEU A 131 -5.07 17.43 -16.92
C LEU A 131 -5.52 15.97 -16.70
N ILE A 132 -5.38 15.11 -17.71
CA ILE A 132 -5.66 13.67 -17.58
C ILE A 132 -4.70 13.02 -16.58
N ILE A 133 -3.39 13.35 -16.64
CA ILE A 133 -2.38 12.82 -15.71
C ILE A 133 -2.72 13.21 -14.26
N VAL A 134 -3.16 14.44 -14.02
CA VAL A 134 -3.61 14.90 -12.69
C VAL A 134 -4.79 14.08 -12.19
N ILE A 135 -5.80 13.84 -13.03
CA ILE A 135 -6.97 13.03 -12.66
C ILE A 135 -6.54 11.61 -12.30
N VAL A 136 -5.73 10.97 -13.16
CA VAL A 136 -5.22 9.61 -12.94
C VAL A 136 -4.37 9.56 -11.67
N TYR A 137 -3.55 10.58 -11.41
CA TYR A 137 -2.74 10.68 -10.21
C TYR A 137 -3.59 10.67 -8.94
N PHE A 138 -4.60 11.53 -8.85
CA PHE A 138 -5.48 11.58 -7.68
C PHE A 138 -6.33 10.32 -7.54
N TRP A 139 -6.72 9.69 -8.65
CA TRP A 139 -7.39 8.40 -8.63
C TRP A 139 -6.51 7.31 -8.01
N ILE A 140 -5.24 7.21 -8.43
CA ILE A 140 -4.26 6.26 -7.87
C ILE A 140 -4.00 6.56 -6.39
N LEU A 141 -3.83 7.84 -6.03
CA LEU A 141 -3.63 8.26 -4.64
C LEU A 141 -4.82 7.86 -3.78
N TYR A 142 -6.04 8.08 -4.26
CA TYR A 142 -7.27 7.67 -3.57
C TYR A 142 -7.33 6.16 -3.37
N GLN A 143 -7.09 5.38 -4.42
CA GLN A 143 -7.09 3.92 -4.34
C GLN A 143 -6.04 3.39 -3.36
N ASN A 144 -4.81 3.91 -3.41
CA ASN A 144 -3.71 3.47 -2.54
C ASN A 144 -3.82 3.98 -1.10
N SER A 145 -4.58 5.05 -0.87
CA SER A 145 -4.92 5.52 0.48
C SER A 145 -5.90 4.59 1.19
N TYR A 146 -6.59 3.72 0.43
CA TYR A 146 -7.52 2.75 0.99
C TYR A 146 -6.78 1.61 1.70
N PRO A 147 -7.18 1.24 2.94
CA PRO A 147 -6.44 0.31 3.79
C PRO A 147 -6.12 -1.06 3.15
N ALA A 148 -7.09 -1.67 2.47
CA ALA A 148 -6.93 -2.96 1.83
C ALA A 148 -5.93 -2.92 0.66
N ASN A 149 -6.04 -1.88 -0.18
CA ASN A 149 -5.16 -1.68 -1.32
C ASN A 149 -3.74 -1.35 -0.88
N PHE A 150 -3.59 -0.49 0.14
CA PHE A 150 -2.31 -0.21 0.78
C PHE A 150 -1.64 -1.50 1.25
N LEU A 151 -2.37 -2.33 2.01
CA LEU A 151 -1.82 -3.57 2.55
C LEU A 151 -1.40 -4.53 1.45
N ASN A 152 -2.23 -4.70 0.41
CA ASN A 152 -1.89 -5.52 -0.76
C ASN A 152 -0.62 -5.02 -1.46
N ALA A 153 -0.50 -3.71 -1.66
CA ALA A 153 0.68 -3.11 -2.27
C ALA A 153 1.94 -3.31 -1.41
N LEU A 154 1.82 -3.13 -0.09
CA LEU A 154 2.90 -3.34 0.86
C LEU A 154 3.37 -4.79 0.90
N LEU A 155 2.43 -5.74 0.91
CA LEU A 155 2.74 -7.18 0.89
C LEU A 155 3.41 -7.60 -0.42
N LYS A 156 2.95 -7.07 -1.56
CA LYS A 156 3.58 -7.30 -2.85
C LYS A 156 5.01 -6.74 -2.89
N ALA A 157 5.24 -5.57 -2.31
CA ALA A 157 6.57 -4.99 -2.18
C ALA A 157 7.47 -5.84 -1.26
N LEU A 158 6.94 -6.30 -0.12
CA LEU A 158 7.65 -7.18 0.80
C LEU A 158 8.02 -8.51 0.14
N LYS A 159 7.10 -9.14 -0.61
CA LYS A 159 7.35 -10.38 -1.36
C LYS A 159 8.51 -10.22 -2.34
N ARG A 160 8.56 -9.10 -3.07
CA ARG A 160 9.68 -8.79 -3.98
C ARG A 160 11.00 -8.62 -3.22
N ALA A 161 10.99 -7.87 -2.12
CA ALA A 161 12.19 -7.65 -1.31
C ALA A 161 12.75 -8.97 -0.74
N VAL A 162 11.86 -9.89 -0.34
CA VAL A 162 12.24 -11.25 0.09
C VAL A 162 12.87 -12.05 -1.06
N GLN A 163 12.25 -12.05 -2.24
CA GLN A 163 12.79 -12.72 -3.43
C GLN A 163 14.16 -12.18 -3.85
N GLU A 164 14.36 -10.87 -3.70
CA GLU A 164 15.63 -10.20 -4.02
C GLU A 164 16.67 -10.30 -2.87
N SER A 165 16.33 -10.95 -1.74
CA SER A 165 17.18 -11.05 -0.54
C SER A 165 17.67 -9.68 -0.04
N ASN A 166 16.89 -8.61 -0.24
CA ASN A 166 17.24 -7.25 0.12
C ASN A 166 16.87 -6.93 1.57
N LYS A 167 17.81 -7.14 2.49
CA LYS A 167 17.57 -7.02 3.93
C LYS A 167 17.12 -5.62 4.35
N GLU A 168 17.67 -4.56 3.79
CA GLU A 168 17.31 -3.19 4.16
C GLU A 168 15.85 -2.87 3.79
N GLU A 169 15.43 -3.29 2.60
CA GLU A 169 14.08 -3.05 2.10
C GLU A 169 13.03 -3.89 2.85
N ILE A 170 13.38 -5.14 3.20
CA ILE A 170 12.55 -5.97 4.09
C ILE A 170 12.28 -5.24 5.41
N ASN A 171 13.31 -4.62 6.01
CA ASN A 171 13.19 -3.93 7.29
C ASN A 171 12.29 -2.72 7.21
N GLU A 172 12.47 -1.94 6.15
CA GLU A 172 11.66 -0.77 5.91
C GLU A 172 10.19 -1.17 5.76
N LYS A 173 9.88 -2.19 4.95
CA LYS A 173 8.49 -2.61 4.70
C LYS A 173 7.84 -3.25 5.93
N LEU A 174 8.58 -4.04 6.71
CA LEU A 174 8.08 -4.59 7.99
C LEU A 174 7.79 -3.48 9.01
N LEU A 175 8.66 -2.47 9.08
CA LEU A 175 8.44 -1.33 9.97
C LEU A 175 7.21 -0.50 9.55
N ILE A 176 7.00 -0.31 8.23
CA ILE A 176 5.80 0.33 7.70
C ILE A 176 4.55 -0.49 8.05
N LEU A 177 4.59 -1.82 7.88
CA LEU A 177 3.48 -2.71 8.22
C LEU A 177 3.12 -2.61 9.71
N LYS A 178 4.15 -2.62 10.58
CA LYS A 178 3.97 -2.45 12.03
C LYS A 178 3.29 -1.13 12.37
N GLN A 179 3.77 -0.02 11.80
CA GLN A 179 3.21 1.30 12.06
C GLN A 179 1.79 1.48 11.49
N PHE A 180 1.49 0.83 10.38
CA PHE A 180 0.14 0.78 9.83
C PHE A 180 -0.81 0.09 10.80
N LEU A 181 -0.45 -1.10 11.28
CA LEU A 181 -1.28 -1.88 12.20
C LEU A 181 -1.44 -1.21 13.57
N GLN A 182 -0.42 -0.51 14.08
CA GLN A 182 -0.48 0.19 15.37
C GLN A 182 -1.39 1.43 15.34
N ASN A 183 -1.39 2.19 14.23
CA ASN A 183 -2.16 3.42 14.11
C ASN A 183 -3.53 3.23 13.45
N TYR A 184 -3.82 2.03 12.94
CA TYR A 184 -5.10 1.77 12.29
C TYR A 184 -6.23 1.90 13.32
N PRO A 185 -7.18 2.84 13.14
CA PRO A 185 -8.29 2.97 14.07
C PRO A 185 -9.11 1.68 14.03
N TYR A 186 -9.10 0.98 15.17
CA TYR A 186 -9.73 -0.31 15.48
C TYR A 186 -11.22 -0.47 15.09
N ARG A 187 -11.85 0.52 14.45
CA ARG A 187 -13.27 0.59 14.10
C ARG A 187 -13.59 0.57 12.60
N PHE A 188 -12.61 0.67 11.69
CA PHE A 188 -12.90 0.81 10.24
C PHE A 188 -12.65 -0.49 9.46
N ASN A 189 -13.71 -1.28 9.26
CA ASN A 189 -13.81 -2.38 8.29
C ASN A 189 -12.90 -3.62 8.46
N GLN A 190 -13.27 -4.46 9.42
CA GLN A 190 -12.74 -5.82 9.63
C GLN A 190 -12.86 -6.72 8.39
N ASN A 191 -14.01 -6.66 7.69
CA ASN A 191 -14.32 -7.50 6.51
C ASN A 191 -13.35 -7.33 5.31
N LEU A 192 -12.55 -6.26 5.28
CA LEU A 192 -11.70 -5.91 4.12
C LEU A 192 -10.21 -6.26 4.30
N LEU A 193 -9.69 -6.15 5.53
CA LEU A 193 -8.27 -6.44 5.83
C LEU A 193 -8.05 -7.89 6.21
N GLU A 194 -9.06 -8.51 6.82
CA GLU A 194 -9.03 -9.88 7.31
C GLU A 194 -8.75 -10.92 6.20
N PRO A 195 -9.38 -10.87 5.01
CA PRO A 195 -9.06 -11.81 3.92
C PRO A 195 -7.61 -11.69 3.43
N ILE A 196 -7.03 -10.48 3.49
CA ILE A 196 -5.67 -10.19 3.02
C ILE A 196 -4.64 -10.69 4.03
N LEU A 197 -4.85 -10.39 5.32
CA LEU A 197 -3.96 -10.82 6.40
C LEU A 197 -3.99 -12.35 6.61
N LEU A 198 -5.13 -12.98 6.36
CA LEU A 198 -5.31 -14.43 6.42
C LEU A 198 -5.07 -15.13 5.09
N SER A 199 -4.70 -14.39 4.04
CA SER A 199 -4.38 -15.02 2.76
C SER A 199 -3.14 -15.89 2.96
N ASN A 200 -3.17 -17.08 2.36
CA ASN A 200 -2.03 -18.00 2.38
C ASN A 200 -0.75 -17.34 1.84
N GLU A 201 -0.88 -16.32 0.97
CA GLU A 201 0.26 -15.56 0.45
C GLU A 201 0.93 -14.68 1.51
N THR A 202 0.17 -13.91 2.29
CA THR A 202 0.73 -13.10 3.40
C THR A 202 1.49 -13.97 4.38
N ILE A 203 0.89 -15.12 4.72
CA ILE A 203 1.45 -16.10 5.65
C ILE A 203 2.72 -16.72 5.06
N LYS A 204 2.69 -17.07 3.76
CA LYS A 204 3.85 -17.61 3.05
C LYS A 204 5.02 -16.61 3.05
N VAL A 205 4.78 -15.35 2.69
CA VAL A 205 5.81 -14.30 2.70
C VAL A 205 6.41 -14.10 4.10
N LEU A 206 5.57 -14.04 5.13
CA LEU A 206 6.04 -13.93 6.51
C LEU A 206 6.79 -15.19 6.97
N SER A 207 6.47 -16.37 6.43
CA SER A 207 7.13 -17.63 6.76
C SER A 207 8.48 -17.79 6.07
N GLU A 208 8.67 -17.20 4.89
CA GLU A 208 9.95 -17.17 4.17
C GLU A 208 10.98 -16.29 4.91
N ILE A 209 10.52 -15.25 5.62
CA ILE A 209 11.35 -14.37 6.48
C ILE A 209 11.80 -15.08 7.80
N LYS A 210 11.22 -16.25 8.13
CA LYS A 210 11.41 -16.98 9.41
C LYS A 210 12.87 -17.33 9.75
N ASN A 211 13.76 -17.35 8.76
CA ASN A 211 15.16 -17.71 8.98
C ASN A 211 16.05 -16.58 9.50
N GLU A 212 15.55 -15.34 9.59
CA GLU A 212 16.32 -14.20 10.12
C GLU A 212 15.80 -13.71 11.49
N ASN A 213 16.57 -14.02 12.55
CA ASN A 213 16.23 -13.77 13.96
C ASN A 213 15.96 -12.30 14.34
N SER A 214 16.41 -11.35 13.52
CA SER A 214 16.24 -9.91 13.72
C SER A 214 14.78 -9.48 13.64
N TYR A 215 13.98 -10.09 12.76
CA TYR A 215 12.62 -9.62 12.42
C TYR A 215 11.51 -10.45 13.06
N LEU A 216 11.86 -11.62 13.59
CA LEU A 216 10.94 -12.56 14.22
C LEU A 216 10.07 -11.92 15.32
N ARG A 217 10.62 -10.95 16.07
CA ARG A 217 9.89 -10.27 17.14
C ARG A 217 8.70 -9.49 16.59
N GLU A 218 8.94 -8.70 15.56
CA GLU A 218 7.95 -7.76 15.03
C GLU A 218 6.83 -8.49 14.31
N ILE A 219 7.18 -9.54 13.57
CA ILE A 219 6.21 -10.42 12.90
C ILE A 219 5.30 -11.09 13.94
N VAL A 220 5.85 -11.58 15.04
CA VAL A 220 5.05 -12.25 16.07
C VAL A 220 4.19 -11.28 16.88
N ASP A 221 4.71 -10.10 17.20
CA ASP A 221 3.92 -9.07 17.88
C ASP A 221 2.71 -8.67 17.02
N ILE A 222 2.89 -8.58 15.70
CA ILE A 222 1.84 -8.33 14.73
C ILE A 222 0.80 -9.46 14.74
N LEU A 223 1.24 -10.72 14.63
CA LEU A 223 0.35 -11.87 14.60
C LEU A 223 -0.46 -12.01 15.90
N ILE A 224 0.16 -11.78 17.06
CA ILE A 224 -0.51 -11.83 18.37
C ILE A 224 -1.54 -10.71 18.50
N SER A 225 -1.18 -9.49 18.09
CA SER A 225 -2.11 -8.35 18.12
C SER A 225 -3.33 -8.60 17.23
N LEU A 226 -3.09 -9.13 16.04
CA LEU A 226 -4.15 -9.47 15.09
C LEU A 226 -5.04 -10.62 15.61
N TYR A 227 -4.44 -11.64 16.23
CA TYR A 227 -5.18 -12.74 16.84
C TYR A 227 -6.15 -12.26 17.91
N PHE A 228 -5.69 -11.42 18.84
CA PHE A 228 -6.55 -10.89 19.89
C PHE A 228 -7.61 -9.93 19.37
N HIS A 229 -7.30 -9.20 18.30
CA HIS A 229 -8.30 -8.40 17.60
C HIS A 229 -9.44 -9.28 17.06
N LEU A 230 -9.11 -10.35 16.33
CA LEU A 230 -10.12 -11.27 15.78
C LEU A 230 -10.92 -12.00 16.86
N LEU A 231 -10.30 -12.29 18.00
CA LEU A 231 -11.05 -12.79 19.16
C LEU A 231 -12.03 -11.74 19.67
N ASN A 232 -11.61 -10.50 19.89
CA ASN A 232 -12.50 -9.45 20.38
C ASN A 232 -13.66 -9.12 19.41
N SER A 233 -13.48 -9.35 18.10
CA SER A 233 -14.52 -9.21 17.09
C SER A 233 -15.37 -10.48 16.89
N HIS A 234 -15.16 -11.54 17.67
CA HIS A 234 -15.82 -12.84 17.54
C HIS A 234 -15.61 -13.58 16.20
N GLU A 235 -14.60 -13.20 15.42
CA GLU A 235 -14.22 -13.83 14.14
C GLU A 235 -13.40 -15.12 14.37
N LEU A 236 -14.05 -16.14 14.95
CA LEU A 236 -13.38 -17.35 15.46
C LEU A 236 -12.67 -18.19 14.39
N LYS A 237 -13.21 -18.26 13.17
CA LYS A 237 -12.61 -19.04 12.08
C LYS A 237 -11.26 -18.47 11.67
N SER A 238 -11.18 -17.15 11.63
CA SER A 238 -10.01 -16.38 11.29
C SER A 238 -8.99 -16.32 12.43
N ALA A 239 -9.47 -16.12 13.65
CA ALA A 239 -8.65 -16.23 14.86
C ALA A 239 -7.99 -17.60 14.97
N TYR A 240 -8.71 -18.68 14.62
CA TYR A 240 -8.15 -20.02 14.57
C TYR A 240 -7.01 -20.15 13.56
N LYS A 241 -7.16 -19.64 12.34
CA LYS A 241 -6.08 -19.65 11.34
C LYS A 241 -4.83 -18.94 11.86
N LEU A 242 -4.99 -17.74 12.43
CA LEU A 242 -3.86 -17.05 13.07
C LEU A 242 -3.27 -17.84 14.23
N PHE A 243 -4.09 -18.49 15.04
CA PHE A 243 -3.60 -19.34 16.13
C PHE A 243 -2.74 -20.50 15.61
N GLU A 244 -3.13 -21.15 14.52
CA GLU A 244 -2.33 -22.20 13.88
C GLU A 244 -0.98 -21.67 13.40
N ILE A 245 -0.98 -20.48 12.79
CA ILE A 245 0.22 -19.82 12.29
C ILE A 245 1.14 -19.46 13.46
N ILE A 246 0.61 -18.80 14.49
CA ILE A 246 1.40 -18.41 15.67
C ILE A 246 2.00 -19.66 16.36
N LEU A 247 1.28 -20.78 16.42
CA LEU A 247 1.82 -22.05 16.92
C LEU A 247 3.02 -22.54 16.08
N GLU A 248 2.97 -22.40 14.75
CA GLU A 248 4.07 -22.75 13.85
C GLU A 248 5.30 -21.83 14.00
N TYR A 249 5.09 -20.56 14.39
CA TYR A 249 6.16 -19.63 14.78
C TYR A 249 6.68 -19.88 16.20
N GLY A 250 5.81 -20.31 17.13
CA GLY A 250 6.08 -20.60 18.54
C GLY A 250 7.09 -21.72 18.79
N ASN A 251 7.41 -22.50 17.77
CA ASN A 251 8.44 -23.53 17.82
C ASN A 251 9.88 -22.97 17.90
N ILE A 252 10.07 -21.65 17.78
CA ILE A 252 11.38 -21.00 17.89
C ILE A 252 11.65 -20.58 19.34
N ASN A 253 12.76 -21.10 19.93
CA ASN A 253 13.15 -20.85 21.34
C ASN A 253 13.22 -19.36 21.73
N GLN A 254 13.52 -18.50 20.77
CA GLN A 254 13.68 -17.06 20.97
C GLN A 254 12.33 -16.32 21.17
N LEU A 255 11.22 -16.88 20.68
CA LEU A 255 9.89 -16.29 20.80
C LEU A 255 9.43 -16.23 22.26
N LYS A 256 9.70 -17.30 23.00
CA LYS A 256 9.33 -17.49 24.41
C LYS A 256 9.94 -16.42 25.31
N ARG A 257 11.20 -16.03 25.06
CA ARG A 257 11.88 -14.98 25.81
C ARG A 257 11.34 -13.59 25.45
N LYS A 258 10.93 -13.36 24.20
CA LYS A 258 10.49 -12.04 23.73
C LYS A 258 9.02 -11.73 24.10
N ILE A 259 8.10 -12.70 24.04
CA ILE A 259 6.67 -12.52 24.42
C ILE A 259 6.51 -12.29 25.93
N ARG A 260 7.38 -12.87 26.76
CA ARG A 260 7.30 -12.81 28.23
C ARG A 260 7.41 -11.38 28.81
N PHE A 261 7.92 -10.42 28.04
CA PHE A 261 8.16 -9.03 28.46
C PHE A 261 7.32 -8.00 27.69
N LEU A 262 6.43 -8.43 26.79
CA LEU A 262 5.62 -7.52 25.99
C LEU A 262 4.30 -7.21 26.70
N THR A 263 4.15 -5.96 27.12
CA THR A 263 2.86 -5.36 27.46
C THR A 263 2.14 -5.02 26.16
N TYR A 264 1.12 -5.80 25.83
CA TYR A 264 0.19 -5.44 24.77
C TYR A 264 -0.90 -4.56 25.37
N GLU A 265 -0.96 -3.32 24.91
CA GLU A 265 -1.96 -2.36 25.34
C GLU A 265 -3.37 -2.88 25.02
N GLY A 266 -4.27 -2.85 26.00
CA GLY A 266 -5.64 -3.35 25.86
C GLY A 266 -5.82 -4.89 25.88
N ILE A 267 -4.76 -5.68 26.11
CA ILE A 267 -4.85 -7.15 26.21
C ILE A 267 -4.56 -7.61 27.63
N GLU A 268 -5.49 -8.37 28.23
CA GLU A 268 -5.31 -8.95 29.56
C GLU A 268 -4.08 -9.87 29.63
N LYS A 269 -3.21 -9.65 30.62
CA LYS A 269 -2.01 -10.47 30.88
C LYS A 269 -2.32 -11.97 30.96
N ARG A 270 -3.49 -12.33 31.51
CA ARG A 270 -3.98 -13.71 31.60
C ARG A 270 -4.11 -14.37 30.23
N LYS A 271 -4.64 -13.65 29.24
CA LYS A 271 -4.85 -14.17 27.88
C LYS A 271 -3.51 -14.49 27.20
N ILE A 272 -2.56 -13.56 27.31
CA ILE A 272 -1.20 -13.74 26.80
C ILE A 272 -0.48 -14.89 27.51
N PHE A 273 -0.60 -14.99 28.84
CA PHE A 273 0.00 -16.07 29.62
C PHE A 273 -0.45 -17.46 29.14
N TYR A 274 -1.76 -17.66 28.95
CA TYR A 274 -2.27 -18.95 28.47
C TYR A 274 -1.91 -19.22 27.01
N LEU A 275 -1.76 -18.19 26.19
CA LEU A 275 -1.29 -18.32 24.81
C LEU A 275 0.17 -18.83 24.79
N ILE A 276 1.02 -18.28 25.66
CA ILE A 276 2.40 -18.76 25.86
C ILE A 276 2.42 -20.22 26.33
N LYS A 277 1.53 -20.58 27.28
CA LYS A 277 1.41 -21.97 27.76
C LYS A 277 1.04 -22.94 26.65
N CYS A 278 0.21 -22.54 25.68
CA CYS A 278 -0.08 -23.35 24.49
C CYS A 278 1.19 -23.61 23.65
N PHE A 279 2.10 -22.63 23.51
CA PHE A 279 3.39 -22.83 22.84
C PHE A 279 4.36 -23.74 23.61
N GLU A 280 4.28 -23.76 24.94
CA GLU A 280 5.10 -24.64 25.77
C GLU A 280 4.66 -26.10 25.67
N GLY A 281 3.34 -26.35 25.63
CA GLY A 281 2.77 -27.69 25.54
C GLY A 281 3.01 -28.36 24.19
N GLY A 282 2.87 -27.63 23.08
CA GLY A 282 2.99 -28.18 21.72
C GLY A 282 4.36 -28.71 21.31
N ARG A 283 5.39 -28.54 22.15
CA ARG A 283 6.76 -29.05 21.91
C ARG A 283 7.05 -30.41 22.51
N ARG A 284 6.26 -30.85 23.50
CA ARG A 284 6.49 -32.15 24.16
C ARG A 284 5.93 -33.32 23.36
N GLU A 285 5.09 -33.04 22.37
CA GLU A 285 4.44 -34.04 21.54
C GLU A 285 4.84 -33.80 20.09
N ASN A 286 5.83 -34.56 19.62
CA ASN A 286 6.08 -34.71 18.20
C ASN A 286 4.77 -35.15 17.54
N SER A 287 4.37 -34.45 16.48
CA SER A 287 3.23 -34.76 15.60
C SER A 287 1.83 -34.45 16.13
N PHE A 288 1.07 -33.69 15.34
CA PHE A 288 -0.39 -33.78 15.23
C PHE A 288 -1.25 -33.74 16.52
N TYR A 289 -0.88 -32.93 17.52
CA TYR A 289 -1.89 -32.52 18.47
C TYR A 289 -2.99 -31.74 17.71
N PRO A 290 -4.30 -32.03 17.88
CA PRO A 290 -5.30 -31.34 17.08
C PRO A 290 -5.25 -29.85 17.44
N LYS A 291 -4.71 -29.02 16.55
CA LYS A 291 -4.56 -27.57 16.73
C LYS A 291 -5.89 -26.96 17.19
N LEU A 292 -7.00 -27.49 16.68
CA LEU A 292 -8.37 -27.19 17.08
C LEU A 292 -8.71 -27.50 18.55
N LYS A 293 -8.25 -28.64 19.10
CA LYS A 293 -8.46 -28.98 20.52
C LYS A 293 -7.69 -28.03 21.44
N VAL A 294 -6.46 -27.66 21.06
CA VAL A 294 -5.64 -26.70 21.81
C VAL A 294 -6.28 -25.32 21.78
N PHE A 295 -6.72 -24.88 20.59
CA PHE A 295 -7.44 -23.62 20.42
C PHE A 295 -8.70 -23.58 21.28
N LYS A 296 -9.52 -24.64 21.26
CA LYS A 296 -10.72 -24.75 22.09
C LYS A 296 -10.40 -24.69 23.58
N LYS A 297 -9.37 -25.42 24.03
CA LYS A 297 -8.91 -25.40 25.43
C LYS A 297 -8.46 -23.99 25.82
N TYR A 298 -7.71 -23.33 24.96
CA TYR A 298 -7.29 -21.95 25.16
C TYR A 298 -8.48 -21.01 25.36
N LEU A 299 -9.46 -21.01 24.44
CA LEU A 299 -10.64 -20.15 24.51
C LEU A 299 -11.45 -20.34 25.80
N ILE A 300 -11.62 -21.59 26.24
CA ILE A 300 -12.27 -21.90 27.52
C ILE A 300 -11.45 -21.32 28.69
N THR A 301 -10.13 -21.50 28.66
CA THR A 301 -9.22 -21.10 29.74
C THR A 301 -9.17 -19.57 29.93
N ILE A 302 -9.30 -18.82 28.84
CA ILE A 302 -9.38 -17.36 28.85
C ILE A 302 -10.80 -16.82 29.08
N GLY A 303 -11.79 -17.70 29.29
CA GLY A 303 -13.19 -17.31 29.53
C GLY A 303 -13.92 -16.78 28.30
N PHE A 304 -13.39 -16.99 27.10
CA PHE A 304 -13.98 -16.50 25.85
C PHE A 304 -15.25 -17.28 25.44
N CYS A 305 -15.36 -18.54 25.84
CA CYS A 305 -16.54 -19.37 25.59
C CYS A 305 -16.86 -20.25 26.78
N ARG A 306 -18.16 -20.36 27.12
CA ARG A 306 -18.66 -21.44 27.99
C ARG A 306 -18.56 -22.77 27.23
N PRO A 307 -18.37 -23.90 27.91
CA PRO A 307 -18.25 -25.21 27.28
C PRO A 307 -19.62 -25.70 26.77
N ASN A 308 -20.20 -25.02 25.77
CA ASN A 308 -21.34 -25.55 25.04
C ASN A 308 -20.88 -25.98 23.64
N LYS A 309 -20.95 -27.29 23.37
CA LYS A 309 -20.48 -27.92 22.12
C LYS A 309 -21.23 -27.41 20.88
N GLU A 310 -22.47 -26.95 21.03
CA GLU A 310 -23.37 -26.63 19.91
C GLU A 310 -23.08 -25.29 19.23
N TRP A 311 -22.76 -24.24 19.99
CA TRP A 311 -22.43 -22.93 19.43
C TRP A 311 -21.12 -22.98 18.62
N PHE A 312 -20.13 -23.72 19.12
CA PHE A 312 -18.86 -23.95 18.40
C PHE A 312 -19.06 -24.77 17.12
N LYS A 313 -19.95 -25.77 17.14
CA LYS A 313 -20.34 -26.53 15.94
C LYS A 313 -21.03 -25.64 14.90
N LYS A 314 -21.97 -24.78 15.32
CA LYS A 314 -22.68 -23.86 14.42
C LYS A 314 -21.77 -22.83 13.74
N VAL A 315 -20.75 -22.32 14.44
CA VAL A 315 -19.85 -21.27 13.92
C VAL A 315 -18.72 -21.85 13.07
N MET A 316 -18.10 -22.98 13.48
CA MET A 316 -16.97 -23.57 12.75
C MET A 316 -17.37 -24.38 11.50
N TYR A 317 -18.56 -24.97 11.48
CA TYR A 317 -19.00 -25.90 10.43
C TYR A 317 -20.09 -25.32 9.51
N LYS A 318 -20.23 -23.99 9.41
CA LYS A 318 -21.04 -23.36 8.35
C LYS A 318 -20.33 -23.48 6.98
N HIS A 319 -20.30 -24.71 6.46
CA HIS A 319 -20.44 -25.04 5.04
C HIS A 319 -20.40 -26.56 4.88
N SER A 320 -21.53 -27.10 4.46
CA SER A 320 -21.57 -28.23 3.54
C SER A 320 -22.72 -27.94 2.58
N PRO A 321 -22.54 -28.07 1.27
CA PRO A 321 -23.64 -27.95 0.32
C PRO A 321 -24.65 -29.05 0.65
N GLN A 322 -25.94 -28.70 0.65
CA GLN A 322 -26.99 -29.70 0.59
C GLN A 322 -26.67 -30.60 -0.61
N LYS A 323 -26.50 -31.90 -0.35
CA LYS A 323 -26.68 -32.88 -1.42
C LYS A 323 -28.13 -32.73 -1.87
N GLU A 324 -28.31 -32.30 -3.12
CA GLU A 324 -29.57 -32.48 -3.82
C GLU A 324 -29.86 -33.99 -3.84
N ASN A 325 -31.08 -34.33 -3.43
CA ASN A 325 -31.62 -35.70 -3.47
C ASN A 325 -31.96 -36.10 -4.90
#